data_AF-A0A1L9GM24-F1
#
_entry.id   AF-A0A1L9GM24-F1
#
_cell.length_a   1.000
_cell.length_b   1.000
_cell.length_c   1.000
_cell.angle_alpha   90.00
_cell.angle_beta   90.00
_cell.angle_gamma   90.00
#
_symmetry.space_group_name_H-M   'P 1'
#
loop_
_entity.id
_entity.type
_entity.pdbx_description
1 polymer ?
#
loop_
_entity_poly.entity_id
_entity_poly.type
_entity_poly.pdbx_seq_one_letter_code
_entity_poly.pdbx_strand_id
1 'polypeptide(L)'
;MSKTSRTSITMPTTAKKDSIIEIRAIAQHDMESGFRYTEGGKPIPRDIIRTFTCTYNTVEVFKADFYSGIGANPLIIFTTIAVESGTLEFRWVGDDGYEAVNQSHITVS
;
A
#
# COMPACT_ATOMS: atom_id res chain seq x y z
N MET A 1 -8.19 10.50 -15.05
CA MET A 1 -7.38 9.26 -15.01
C MET A 1 -8.12 8.25 -14.16
N SER A 2 -7.98 6.94 -14.42
CA SER A 2 -8.68 5.89 -13.67
C SER A 2 -8.49 6.11 -12.17
N LYS A 3 -9.58 6.28 -11.41
CA LYS A 3 -9.55 6.49 -9.95
C LYS A 3 -9.00 5.30 -9.18
N THR A 4 -8.78 4.18 -9.86
CA THR A 4 -8.14 2.99 -9.31
C THR A 4 -6.78 2.83 -9.98
N SER A 5 -5.73 3.08 -9.22
CA SER A 5 -4.37 2.75 -9.62
C SER A 5 -4.14 1.25 -9.57
N ARG A 6 -3.23 0.76 -10.42
CA ARG A 6 -2.73 -0.61 -10.31
C ARG A 6 -1.91 -0.74 -9.03
N THR A 7 -2.25 -1.70 -8.18
CA THR A 7 -1.44 -2.09 -7.02
C THR A 7 -0.89 -3.49 -7.24
N SER A 8 0.33 -3.76 -6.76
CA SER A 8 0.95 -5.08 -6.81
C SER A 8 1.49 -5.47 -5.45
N ILE A 9 1.28 -6.74 -5.09
CA ILE A 9 1.77 -7.33 -3.85
C ILE A 9 2.72 -8.47 -4.22
N THR A 10 3.89 -8.49 -3.57
CA THR A 10 4.85 -9.59 -3.65
C THR A 10 5.10 -10.12 -2.25
N MET A 11 4.70 -11.36 -2.02
CA MET A 11 4.91 -12.08 -0.76
C MET A 11 4.99 -13.60 -1.04
N PRO A 12 5.56 -14.41 -0.13
CA PRO A 12 5.49 -15.86 -0.23
C PRO A 12 4.04 -16.36 -0.20
N THR A 13 3.73 -17.35 -1.04
CA THR A 13 2.44 -18.06 -0.99
C THR A 13 2.42 -19.17 0.05
N THR A 14 3.58 -19.60 0.53
CA THR A 14 3.75 -20.60 1.59
C THR A 14 4.79 -20.13 2.61
N ALA A 15 4.61 -20.49 3.88
CA ALA A 15 5.56 -20.19 4.95
C ALA A 15 5.52 -21.26 6.05
N LYS A 16 6.61 -21.38 6.81
CA LYS A 16 6.62 -22.20 8.02
C LYS A 16 5.88 -21.47 9.12
N LYS A 17 5.18 -22.20 9.98
CA LYS A 17 4.59 -21.62 11.18
C LYS A 17 5.63 -20.84 11.99
N ASP A 18 5.24 -19.65 12.44
CA ASP A 18 6.04 -18.72 13.25
C ASP A 18 7.29 -18.15 12.54
N SER A 19 7.39 -18.32 11.22
CA SER A 19 8.47 -17.71 10.43
C SER A 19 8.17 -16.26 10.04
N ILE A 20 9.22 -15.46 9.90
CA ILE A 20 9.12 -14.07 9.43
C ILE A 20 9.01 -14.10 7.90
N ILE A 21 7.99 -13.45 7.35
CA ILE A 21 7.80 -13.24 5.91
C ILE A 21 8.01 -11.77 5.56
N GLU A 22 8.64 -11.52 4.42
CA GLU A 22 8.74 -10.18 3.83
C GLU A 22 7.57 -9.96 2.86
N ILE A 23 6.97 -8.78 2.94
CA ILE A 23 5.89 -8.34 2.06
C ILE A 23 6.31 -7.04 1.39
N ARG A 24 6.14 -6.98 0.08
CA ARG A 24 6.36 -5.79 -0.74
C ARG A 24 5.04 -5.36 -1.36
N ALA A 25 4.64 -4.12 -1.13
CA ALA A 25 3.42 -3.55 -1.66
C ALA A 25 3.75 -2.27 -2.43
N ILE A 26 3.35 -2.20 -3.70
CA ILE A 26 3.55 -1.03 -4.56
C ILE A 26 2.22 -0.56 -5.14
N ALA A 27 2.02 0.76 -5.19
CA ALA A 27 0.87 1.39 -5.82
C ALA A 27 1.33 2.33 -6.94
N GLN A 28 0.72 2.25 -8.12
CA GLN A 28 1.01 3.15 -9.23
C GLN A 28 0.31 4.51 -9.01
N HIS A 29 0.98 5.48 -8.39
CA HIS A 29 0.38 6.76 -8.02
C HIS A 29 1.38 7.91 -8.16
N ASP A 30 0.92 9.06 -8.66
CA ASP A 30 1.81 10.21 -8.94
C ASP A 30 2.31 10.89 -7.67
N MET A 31 1.56 10.78 -6.56
CA MET A 31 1.88 11.38 -5.25
C MET A 31 2.16 12.88 -5.39
N GLU A 32 1.24 13.62 -5.99
CA GLU A 32 1.38 15.06 -6.17
C GLU A 32 1.41 15.75 -4.80
N SER A 33 2.59 16.26 -4.45
CA SER A 33 2.89 16.87 -3.15
C SER A 33 2.07 18.12 -2.83
N GLY A 34 1.58 18.82 -3.86
CA GLY A 34 0.95 20.13 -3.75
C GLY A 34 1.93 21.31 -3.80
N PHE A 35 3.25 21.05 -3.93
CA PHE A 35 4.28 22.09 -3.98
C PHE A 35 4.70 22.46 -5.42
N ARG A 36 4.25 21.69 -6.42
CA ARG A 36 4.53 21.96 -7.82
C ARG A 36 3.61 23.02 -8.39
N TYR A 37 4.11 23.68 -9.44
CA TYR A 37 3.36 24.65 -10.22
C TYR A 37 3.25 24.16 -11.67
N THR A 38 2.16 24.52 -12.31
CA THR A 38 1.97 24.38 -13.76
C THR A 38 2.87 25.37 -14.51
N GLU A 39 3.06 25.18 -15.82
CA GLU A 39 3.82 26.12 -16.67
C GLU A 39 3.27 27.55 -16.60
N GLY A 40 1.95 27.71 -16.40
CA GLY A 40 1.29 29.00 -16.20
C GLY A 40 1.41 29.58 -14.79
N GLY A 41 2.24 29.00 -13.92
CA GLY A 41 2.49 29.49 -12.56
C GLY A 41 1.37 29.24 -11.55
N LYS A 42 0.38 28.38 -11.87
CA LYS A 42 -0.68 28.00 -10.91
C LYS A 42 -0.24 26.80 -10.07
N PRO A 43 -0.50 26.77 -8.76
CA PRO A 43 -0.20 25.62 -7.91
C PRO A 43 -0.99 24.39 -8.37
N ILE A 44 -0.36 23.23 -8.35
CA ILE A 44 -1.02 21.94 -8.59
C ILE A 44 -1.58 21.47 -7.24
N PRO A 45 -2.89 21.15 -7.12
CA PRO A 45 -3.46 20.64 -5.89
C PRO A 45 -2.78 19.35 -5.45
N ARG A 46 -2.63 19.17 -4.13
CA ARG A 46 -2.10 17.93 -3.58
C ARG A 46 -3.05 16.77 -3.89
N ASP A 47 -2.49 15.67 -4.34
CA ASP A 47 -3.16 14.38 -4.51
C ASP A 47 -2.20 13.27 -4.10
N ILE A 48 -2.36 12.75 -2.89
CA ILE A 48 -1.51 11.69 -2.32
C ILE A 48 -2.32 10.53 -1.79
N ILE A 49 -1.69 9.35 -1.77
CA ILE A 49 -2.07 8.28 -0.87
C ILE A 49 -1.72 8.72 0.56
N ARG A 50 -2.66 8.54 1.49
CA ARG A 50 -2.57 8.96 2.89
C ARG A 50 -2.33 7.83 3.86
N THR A 51 -2.93 6.67 3.60
CA THR A 51 -2.81 5.53 4.51
C THR A 51 -2.67 4.25 3.72
N PHE A 52 -1.75 3.42 4.17
CA PHE A 52 -1.66 2.02 3.79
C PHE A 52 -1.89 1.15 5.02
N THR A 53 -2.77 0.17 4.89
CA THR A 53 -3.05 -0.82 5.94
C THR A 53 -2.92 -2.23 5.37
N CYS A 54 -2.29 -3.12 6.14
CA CYS A 54 -2.29 -4.55 5.90
C CYS A 54 -3.01 -5.25 7.05
N THR A 55 -4.02 -6.06 6.73
CA THR A 55 -4.66 -6.97 7.70
C THR A 55 -4.34 -8.41 7.35
N TYR A 56 -4.22 -9.27 8.37
CA TYR A 56 -4.05 -10.71 8.25
C TYR A 56 -5.20 -11.38 8.99
N ASN A 57 -6.08 -12.07 8.26
CA ASN A 57 -7.30 -12.66 8.83
C ASN A 57 -8.08 -11.66 9.70
N THR A 58 -8.25 -10.44 9.20
CA THR A 58 -8.91 -9.28 9.85
C THR A 58 -8.13 -8.55 10.94
N VAL A 59 -6.98 -9.08 11.38
CA VAL A 59 -6.12 -8.40 12.36
C VAL A 59 -5.17 -7.44 11.65
N GLU A 60 -5.14 -6.17 12.04
CA GLU A 60 -4.16 -5.21 11.52
C GLU A 60 -2.74 -5.63 11.93
N VAL A 61 -1.89 -5.91 10.93
CA VAL A 61 -0.48 -6.29 11.15
C VAL A 61 0.49 -5.17 10.77
N PHE A 62 0.04 -4.22 9.96
CA PHE A 62 0.84 -3.06 9.57
C PHE A 62 -0.05 -1.89 9.17
N LYS A 63 0.37 -0.69 9.57
CA LYS A 63 -0.22 0.57 9.12
C LYS A 63 0.86 1.63 8.93
N ALA A 64 0.77 2.38 7.85
CA ALA A 64 1.61 3.55 7.60
C ALA A 64 0.76 4.75 7.18
N ASP A 65 1.05 5.90 7.79
CA ASP A 65 0.50 7.19 7.38
C ASP A 65 1.52 7.94 6.51
N PHE A 66 1.05 8.40 5.37
CA PHE A 66 1.82 9.07 4.34
C PHE A 66 1.52 10.57 4.29
N TYR A 67 2.55 11.32 3.92
CA TYR A 67 2.52 12.77 3.77
C TYR A 67 3.21 13.15 2.46
N SER A 68 3.17 14.43 2.09
CA SER A 68 3.71 14.96 0.83
C SER A 68 5.22 14.72 0.58
N GLY A 69 5.95 14.12 1.53
CA GLY A 69 7.34 13.72 1.36
C GLY A 69 7.55 12.34 0.72
N ILE A 70 6.48 11.56 0.51
CA ILE A 70 6.56 10.25 -0.16
C ILE A 70 6.58 10.46 -1.68
N GLY A 71 7.56 9.85 -2.35
CA GLY A 71 7.71 9.93 -3.81
C GLY A 71 6.66 9.13 -4.58
N ALA A 72 6.55 9.44 -5.87
CA ALA A 72 5.68 8.72 -6.80
C ALA A 72 5.94 7.21 -6.79
N ASN A 73 4.89 6.43 -7.05
CA ASN A 73 4.86 4.98 -7.00
C ASN A 73 5.35 4.40 -5.66
N PRO A 74 4.66 4.70 -4.55
CA PRO A 74 5.12 4.31 -3.22
C PRO A 74 5.29 2.79 -3.13
N LEU A 75 6.48 2.36 -2.72
CA LEU A 75 6.84 0.99 -2.39
C LEU A 75 7.05 0.87 -0.89
N ILE A 76 6.28 -0.01 -0.25
CA ILE A 76 6.43 -0.34 1.17
C ILE A 76 6.96 -1.76 1.27
N ILE A 77 8.01 -1.94 2.05
CA ILE A 77 8.56 -3.25 2.40
C ILE A 77 8.50 -3.37 3.92
N PHE A 78 7.84 -4.41 4.40
CA PHE A 78 7.69 -4.70 5.82
C PHE A 78 7.65 -6.20 6.04
N THR A 79 7.70 -6.62 7.29
CA THR A 79 7.65 -8.02 7.67
C THR A 79 6.49 -8.29 8.61
N THR A 80 6.01 -9.53 8.60
CA THR A 80 5.06 -10.05 9.59
C THR A 80 5.40 -11.51 9.91
N ILE A 81 4.75 -12.10 10.91
CA ILE A 81 4.94 -13.48 11.32
C ILE A 81 3.81 -14.34 10.74
N ALA A 82 4.17 -15.44 10.07
CA ALA A 82 3.24 -16.40 9.52
C ALA A 82 2.63 -17.30 10.61
N VAL A 83 1.54 -16.83 11.22
CA VAL A 83 0.89 -17.51 12.36
C VAL A 83 -0.07 -18.64 11.95
N GLU A 84 -0.87 -18.44 10.90
CA GLU A 84 -1.88 -19.40 10.43
C GLU A 84 -2.19 -19.20 8.94
N SER A 85 -2.68 -20.22 8.23
CA SER A 85 -3.09 -20.03 6.83
C SER A 85 -4.23 -19.02 6.73
N GLY A 86 -4.23 -18.20 5.69
CA GLY A 86 -5.18 -17.10 5.65
C GLY A 86 -5.00 -16.12 4.51
N THR A 87 -5.77 -15.05 4.57
CA THR A 87 -5.74 -13.97 3.58
C THR A 87 -5.16 -12.72 4.22
N LEU A 88 -4.19 -12.13 3.53
CA LEU A 88 -3.71 -10.80 3.79
C LEU A 88 -4.42 -9.82 2.85
N GLU A 89 -5.01 -8.76 3.41
CA GLU A 89 -5.65 -7.68 2.67
C GLU A 89 -4.84 -6.41 2.80
N PHE A 90 -4.58 -5.77 1.66
CA PHE A 90 -3.77 -4.57 1.52
C PHE A 90 -4.64 -3.45 1.00
N ARG A 91 -4.81 -2.41 1.80
CA ARG A 91 -5.69 -1.28 1.50
C ARG A 91 -4.90 0.01 1.44
N TRP A 92 -5.06 0.74 0.34
CA TRP A 92 -4.52 2.07 0.12
C TRP A 92 -5.67 3.07 0.08
N VAL A 93 -5.55 4.17 0.81
CA VAL A 93 -6.54 5.25 0.84
C VAL A 93 -5.84 6.59 0.67
N GLY A 94 -6.40 7.49 -0.13
CA GLY A 94 -5.79 8.78 -0.47
C GLY A 94 -6.77 9.94 -0.53
N ASP A 95 -6.26 11.07 -1.01
CA ASP A 95 -7.04 12.25 -1.38
C ASP A 95 -8.05 11.92 -2.51
N ASP A 96 -9.02 12.82 -2.72
CA ASP A 96 -10.04 12.72 -3.79
C ASP A 96 -10.82 11.39 -3.86
N GLY A 97 -10.93 10.70 -2.72
CA GLY A 97 -11.62 9.41 -2.61
C GLY A 97 -10.84 8.25 -3.23
N TYR A 98 -9.53 8.39 -3.39
CA TYR A 98 -8.67 7.30 -3.86
C TYR A 98 -8.76 6.10 -2.90
N GLU A 99 -9.03 4.94 -3.47
CA GLU A 99 -9.04 3.66 -2.77
C GLU A 99 -8.58 2.54 -3.69
N ALA A 100 -7.71 1.67 -3.17
CA ALA A 100 -7.31 0.44 -3.84
C ALA A 100 -7.15 -0.69 -2.81
N VAL A 101 -7.71 -1.85 -3.13
CA VAL A 101 -7.66 -3.05 -2.29
C VAL A 101 -7.03 -4.19 -3.09
N ASN A 102 -6.12 -4.92 -2.47
CA ASN A 102 -5.55 -6.15 -3.00
C ASN A 102 -5.55 -7.23 -1.92
N GLN A 103 -5.66 -8.49 -2.32
CA GLN A 103 -5.66 -9.61 -1.39
C GLN A 103 -4.66 -10.66 -1.86
N SER A 104 -3.99 -11.30 -0.92
CA SER A 104 -3.07 -12.42 -1.20
C SER A 104 -3.25 -13.49 -0.14
N HIS A 105 -3.31 -14.75 -0.59
CA HIS A 105 -3.46 -15.89 0.29
C HIS A 105 -2.09 -16.48 0.65
N ILE A 106 -1.94 -16.93 1.89
CA ILE A 106 -0.75 -17.64 2.38
C ILE A 106 -1.15 -18.96 3.03
N THR A 107 -0.40 -20.01 2.71
CA THR A 107 -0.50 -21.31 3.36
C THR A 107 0.63 -21.47 4.38
N VAL A 108 0.26 -21.72 5.63
CA VAL A 108 1.19 -21.95 6.75
C VAL A 108 1.22 -23.44 7.09
N SER A 109 2.43 -24.01 7.12
CA SER A 109 2.71 -25.43 7.43
C SER A 109 3.69 -25.61 8.58
#